data_AF-A0A191HTS5-F1
#
_entry.id   AF-A0A191HTS5-F1
#
_cell.length_a   1.000
_cell.length_b   1.000
_cell.length_c   1.000
_cell.angle_alpha   90.00
_cell.angle_beta   90.00
_cell.angle_gamma   90.00
#
_symmetry.space_group_name_H-M   'P 1'
#
loop_
_entity.id
_entity.type
_entity.pdbx_description
1 polymer ?
#
loop_
_entity_poly.entity_id
_entity_poly.type
_entity_poly.pdbx_seq_one_letter_code
_entity_poly.pdbx_strand_id
1 'polypeptide(L)'
;MNTVFLEFLELRKSLKAKNTDKAIRLLVNQLNKASNDSEREQMLNNSIVNSWEIVYEIKGSPKRQTLPFEPKRKWDSGMEDKV
;
A
#
# COMPACT_ATOMS: atom_id res chain seq x y z
N MET A 1 1.19 -17.65 7.66
CA MET A 1 0.01 -17.08 6.98
C MET A 1 -1.22 -16.91 7.86
N ASN A 2 -1.91 -17.98 8.30
CA ASN A 2 -3.19 -17.83 9.02
C ASN A 2 -3.08 -17.12 10.38
N THR A 3 -1.96 -17.27 11.09
CA THR A 3 -1.74 -16.67 12.42
C THR A 3 -1.68 -15.14 12.35
N VAL A 4 -0.80 -14.59 11.51
CA VAL A 4 -0.60 -13.13 11.34
C VAL A 4 -1.88 -12.43 10.87
N PHE A 5 -2.65 -13.09 10.00
CA PHE A 5 -3.93 -12.55 9.55
C PHE A 5 -4.96 -12.45 10.68
N LEU A 6 -5.01 -13.43 11.59
CA LEU A 6 -5.89 -13.39 12.75
C LEU A 6 -5.46 -12.30 13.74
N GLU A 7 -4.16 -12.15 13.99
CA GLU A 7 -3.61 -11.07 14.82
C GLU A 7 -3.95 -9.69 14.27
N PHE A 8 -3.88 -9.51 12.95
CA PHE A 8 -4.32 -8.28 12.30
C PHE A 8 -5.83 -8.02 12.47
N LEU A 9 -6.66 -9.05 12.42
CA LEU A 9 -8.09 -8.91 12.71
C LEU A 9 -8.35 -8.58 14.19
N GLU A 10 -7.53 -9.07 15.11
CA GLU A 10 -7.58 -8.71 16.52
C GLU A 10 -7.20 -7.25 16.76
N LEU A 11 -6.12 -6.78 16.12
CA LEU A 11 -5.77 -5.35 16.09
C LEU A 11 -6.95 -4.50 15.59
N ARG A 12 -7.57 -4.89 14.47
CA ARG A 12 -8.72 -4.14 13.97
C ARG A 12 -9.89 -4.13 14.95
N LYS A 13 -10.11 -5.20 15.73
CA LYS A 13 -11.10 -5.20 16.81
C LYS A 13 -10.73 -4.24 17.93
N SER A 14 -9.45 -4.17 18.33
CA SER A 14 -9.00 -3.23 19.37
C SER A 14 -9.13 -1.77 18.93
N LEU A 15 -8.94 -1.49 17.63
CA LEU A 15 -9.18 -0.19 17.00
C LEU A 15 -10.67 0.12 16.78
N LYS A 16 -11.59 -0.77 17.20
CA LYS A 16 -13.05 -0.69 16.95
C LYS A 16 -13.43 -0.71 15.46
N ALA A 17 -12.51 -1.14 14.59
CA ALA A 17 -12.68 -1.27 13.14
C ALA A 17 -13.08 -2.72 12.74
N LYS A 18 -14.12 -3.27 13.38
CA LYS A 18 -14.57 -4.66 13.15
C LYS A 18 -14.95 -4.87 11.68
N ASN A 19 -14.32 -5.86 11.03
CA ASN A 19 -14.63 -6.21 9.65
C ASN A 19 -15.99 -6.90 9.51
N THR A 20 -16.71 -6.55 8.45
CA THR A 20 -17.80 -7.37 7.88
C THR A 20 -17.22 -8.45 6.96
N ASP A 21 -18.01 -9.46 6.59
CA ASP A 21 -17.58 -10.51 5.65
C ASP A 21 -17.10 -9.94 4.31
N LYS A 22 -17.77 -8.89 3.81
CA LYS A 22 -17.35 -8.17 2.60
C LYS A 22 -15.97 -7.52 2.79
N ALA A 23 -15.72 -6.92 3.95
CA ALA A 23 -14.43 -6.31 4.25
C ALA A 23 -13.31 -7.36 4.35
N ILE A 24 -13.57 -8.53 4.94
CA ILE A 24 -12.62 -9.65 4.98
C ILE A 24 -12.26 -10.09 3.54
N ARG A 25 -13.27 -10.28 2.68
CA ARG A 25 -13.06 -10.64 1.27
C ARG A 25 -12.21 -9.62 0.52
N LEU A 26 -12.48 -8.32 0.71
CA LEU A 26 -11.69 -7.26 0.10
C LEU A 26 -10.24 -7.25 0.61
N LEU A 27 -10.04 -7.50 1.90
CA LEU A 27 -8.70 -7.56 2.48
C LEU A 27 -7.89 -8.72 1.92
N VAL A 28 -8.51 -9.91 1.81
CA VAL A 28 -7.90 -11.07 1.15
C VAL A 28 -7.56 -10.75 -0.31
N ASN A 29 -8.43 -10.06 -1.05
CA ASN A 29 -8.13 -9.64 -2.42
C ASN A 29 -6.95 -8.65 -2.51
N GLN A 30 -6.80 -7.74 -1.54
CA GLN A 30 -5.63 -6.86 -1.47
C GLN A 30 -4.35 -7.64 -1.19
N LEU A 31 -4.42 -8.57 -0.23
CA LEU A 31 -3.31 -9.46 0.11
C LEU A 31 -2.92 -10.40 -1.04
N ASN A 32 -3.86 -10.78 -1.90
CA ASN A 32 -3.60 -11.58 -3.10
C ASN A 32 -2.87 -10.79 -4.21
N LYS A 33 -2.76 -9.46 -4.10
CA LYS A 33 -1.91 -8.67 -5.01
C LYS A 33 -0.43 -8.81 -4.70
N ALA A 34 -0.08 -9.30 -3.51
CA ALA A 34 1.28 -9.64 -3.17
C ALA A 34 1.78 -10.78 -4.07
N SER A 35 3.05 -10.70 -4.47
CA SER A 35 3.69 -11.62 -5.40
C SER A 35 3.95 -12.99 -4.78
N ASN A 36 4.12 -13.03 -3.46
CA ASN A 36 4.40 -14.23 -2.69
C ASN A 36 3.88 -14.10 -1.25
N ASP A 37 3.96 -15.20 -0.51
CA ASP A 37 3.47 -15.26 0.87
C ASP A 37 4.30 -14.38 1.82
N SER A 38 5.61 -14.28 1.61
CA SER A 38 6.48 -13.43 2.44
C SER A 38 6.08 -11.95 2.36
N GLU A 39 5.78 -11.44 1.18
CA GLU A 39 5.34 -10.06 0.96
C GLU A 39 4.00 -9.80 1.65
N ARG A 40 3.08 -10.77 1.58
CA ARG A 40 1.77 -10.68 2.23
C ARG A 40 1.88 -10.69 3.76
N GLU A 41 2.79 -11.48 4.33
CA GLU A 41 3.09 -11.43 5.78
C GLU A 41 3.71 -10.09 6.19
N GLN A 42 4.66 -9.57 5.41
CA GLN A 42 5.26 -8.26 5.67
C GLN A 42 4.24 -7.11 5.62
N MET A 43 3.30 -7.15 4.67
CA MET A 43 2.21 -6.16 4.59
C MET A 43 1.38 -6.15 5.88
N LEU A 44 1.02 -7.32 6.40
CA LEU A 44 0.25 -7.44 7.65
C LEU A 44 1.08 -7.00 8.87
N ASN A 45 2.33 -7.45 8.98
CA ASN A 45 3.22 -7.08 10.08
C ASN A 45 3.44 -5.56 10.14
N ASN A 46 3.63 -4.91 8.99
CA ASN A 46 3.73 -3.46 8.93
C ASN A 46 2.47 -2.78 9.44
N SER A 47 1.28 -3.26 9.05
CA SER A 47 0.03 -2.69 9.57
C SER A 47 -0.12 -2.92 11.08
N ILE A 48 0.31 -4.07 11.60
CA ILE A 48 0.27 -4.36 13.05
C ILE A 48 1.19 -3.41 13.82
N VAL A 49 2.46 -3.32 13.43
CA VAL A 49 3.46 -2.47 14.10
C VAL A 49 3.04 -1.00 14.12
N ASN A 50 2.42 -0.54 13.03
CA ASN A 50 1.97 0.85 12.91
C ASN A 50 0.53 1.09 13.38
N SER A 51 -0.16 0.06 13.89
CA SER A 51 -1.59 0.12 14.25
C SER A 51 -2.48 0.68 13.14
N TRP A 52 -2.16 0.36 11.87
CA TRP A 52 -2.96 0.77 10.74
C TRP A 52 -4.19 -0.10 10.59
N GLU A 53 -5.34 0.55 10.39
CA GLU A 53 -6.54 -0.17 10.01
C GLU A 53 -6.37 -0.80 8.63
N ILE A 54 -5.73 -0.16 7.66
CA ILE A 54 -5.64 -0.64 6.27
C ILE A 54 -4.31 -1.37 6.01
N VAL A 55 -4.33 -2.32 5.07
CA VAL A 55 -3.11 -2.96 4.55
C VAL A 55 -2.63 -2.22 3.31
N TYR A 56 -1.39 -1.75 3.33
CA TYR A 56 -0.74 -1.08 2.20
C TYR A 56 0.25 -2.01 1.50
N GLU A 57 0.34 -1.84 0.19
CA GLU A 57 1.34 -2.54 -0.62
C GLU A 57 2.74 -2.02 -0.32
N ILE A 58 3.74 -2.92 -0.35
CA ILE A 58 5.13 -2.57 -0.04
C ILE A 58 5.70 -1.78 -1.23
N LYS A 59 6.09 -0.53 -1.00
CA LYS A 59 6.75 0.30 -2.02
C LYS A 59 8.12 -0.31 -2.34
N GLY A 60 8.28 -0.82 -3.55
CA GLY A 60 9.51 -1.48 -4.00
C GLY A 60 9.29 -2.45 -5.15
N SER A 61 8.07 -2.98 -5.30
CA SER A 61 7.63 -3.55 -6.56
C SER A 61 7.44 -2.40 -7.57
N PRO A 62 8.10 -2.42 -8.75
CA PRO A 62 7.94 -1.39 -9.75
C PRO A 62 6.51 -1.47 -10.28
N LYS A 63 5.57 -0.78 -9.61
CA LYS A 63 4.39 -0.29 -10.30
C LYS A 63 4.93 0.58 -11.42
N ARG A 64 4.78 0.12 -12.66
CA ARG A 64 4.92 0.96 -13.85
C ARG A 64 4.01 2.16 -13.67
N GLN A 65 4.52 3.20 -13.02
CA GLN A 65 4.00 4.54 -13.18
C GLN A 65 4.43 4.89 -14.60
N THR A 66 3.56 4.60 -15.57
CA THR A 66 3.55 5.38 -16.80
C THR A 66 3.14 6.78 -16.38
N LEU A 67 4.09 7.54 -15.82
CA LEU A 67 3.95 8.99 -15.79
C LEU A 67 3.81 9.38 -17.26
N PRO A 68 2.74 10.07 -17.67
CA PRO A 68 2.66 10.58 -19.03
C PRO A 68 3.91 11.43 -19.23
N PHE A 69 4.66 11.11 -20.28
CA PHE A 69 5.76 11.95 -20.75
C PHE A 69 5.16 13.33 -21.01
N GLU A 70 5.35 14.28 -20.08
CA GLU A 70 5.07 15.68 -20.34
C GLU A 70 6.26 16.20 -21.15
N PRO A 71 6.11 16.47 -22.47
CA PRO A 71 7.17 17.14 -23.20
C PRO A 71 7.40 18.51 -22.54
N LYS A 72 8.66 18.83 -22.23
CA LYS A 72 9.07 20.12 -21.66
C LYS A 72 8.37 21.26 -22.40
N ARG A 73 7.61 22.08 -21.67
CA ARG A 73 6.90 23.21 -22.26
C ARG A 73 7.92 24.29 -22.61
N LYS A 74 7.77 24.89 -23.79
CA LYS A 74 8.62 25.95 -24.36
C LYS A 74 8.87 27.19 -23.47
N TRP A 75 8.19 27.29 -22.33
CA TRP A 75 8.27 28.41 -21.39
C TRP A 75 9.33 28.23 -20.31
N ASP A 76 9.89 27.02 -20.16
CA ASP A 76 10.94 26.73 -19.16
C ASP A 76 12.36 27.15 -19.63
N SER A 77 12.50 27.67 -20.86
CA SER A 77 13.78 28.08 -21.46
C SER A 77 14.20 29.52 -21.14
N GLY A 78 13.39 30.27 -20.38
CA GLY A 78 13.52 31.72 -20.25
C GLY A 78 14.15 32.24 -18.96
N MET A 79 14.95 31.43 -18.26
CA MET A 79 15.51 31.82 -16.97
C MET A 79 17.02 31.60 -16.87
N GLU A 80 17.75 32.07 -17.87
CA GLU A 80 19.18 32.36 -17.75
C GLU A 80 19.43 33.74 -18.35
N ASP A 81 19.11 34.78 -17.59
CA ASP A 81 19.72 36.10 -17.77
C ASP A 81 19.81 36.77 -16.40
N LYS A 82 21.05 36.81 -15.87
CA LYS A 82 21.67 37.88 -15.05
C LYS A 82 22.88 37.30 -14.30
N VAL A 83 24.10 37.59 -14.78
CA VAL A 83 25.05 38.59 -14.23
C VAL A 83 26.11 38.86 -15.30
#